data_AF-A0A2D4TDU1-F1
#
_entry.id   AF-A0A2D4TDU1-F1
#
_cell.length_a   1.000
_cell.length_b   1.000
_cell.length_c   1.000
_cell.angle_alpha   90.00
_cell.angle_beta   90.00
_cell.angle_gamma   90.00
#
_symmetry.space_group_name_H-M   'P 1'
#
loop_
_entity.id
_entity.type
_entity.pdbx_description
1 polymer ?
#
loop_
_entity_poly.entity_id
_entity_poly.type
_entity_poly.pdbx_seq_one_letter_code
_entity_poly.pdbx_strand_id
1 'polypeptide(L)'
;MRWPGEVAANSISNEIMSHLDWVPTLMAAAGDPDIKADLLDGHRAGGKTYKVHLDGYNFLPYLTGEVQEGPRKLFFYASDDGDLLAVRDGDWKLVFAEQRANRFDVWRDPFVQLRIPKIFNLRQDPFERADTDSNMYNRWWDKKIAARGIPGAILVRQFLASFQEFPPRQRPASFTIDQEMERFREGAR
;
A
#
# COMPACT_ATOMS: atom_id res chain seq x y z
N MET A 1 -10.72 -8.89 -14.16
CA MET A 1 -9.88 -8.78 -15.37
C MET A 1 -10.39 -9.79 -16.40
N ARG A 2 -10.20 -9.55 -17.71
CA ARG A 2 -10.64 -10.48 -18.76
C ARG A 2 -9.57 -10.58 -19.85
N TRP A 3 -9.06 -11.79 -20.08
CA TRP A 3 -8.17 -12.11 -21.18
C TRP A 3 -8.58 -13.47 -21.78
N PRO A 4 -9.38 -13.46 -22.87
CA PRO A 4 -9.85 -14.70 -23.49
C PRO A 4 -8.69 -15.59 -23.95
N GLY A 5 -8.77 -16.89 -23.66
CA GLY A 5 -7.74 -17.87 -24.01
C GLY A 5 -6.65 -18.04 -22.95
N GLU A 6 -6.35 -17.00 -22.16
CA GLU A 6 -5.26 -17.03 -21.16
C GLU A 6 -5.78 -17.10 -19.73
N VAL A 7 -6.88 -16.40 -19.43
CA VAL A 7 -7.43 -16.30 -18.07
C VAL A 7 -8.82 -16.90 -18.05
N ALA A 8 -9.04 -17.86 -17.16
CA ALA A 8 -10.32 -18.53 -17.00
C ALA A 8 -11.45 -17.51 -16.76
N ALA A 9 -12.50 -17.60 -17.59
CA ALA A 9 -13.65 -16.71 -17.49
C ALA A 9 -14.43 -16.97 -16.19
N ASN A 10 -15.00 -15.89 -15.63
CA ASN A 10 -15.80 -15.94 -14.40
C ASN A 10 -15.08 -16.49 -13.16
N SER A 11 -13.75 -16.48 -13.15
CA SER A 11 -12.96 -16.83 -11.97
C SER A 11 -13.10 -15.81 -10.85
N ILE A 12 -13.06 -16.30 -9.61
CA ILE A 12 -13.04 -15.50 -8.38
C ILE A 12 -11.67 -15.66 -7.74
N SER A 13 -11.00 -14.53 -7.47
CA SER A 13 -9.76 -14.47 -6.71
C SER A 13 -9.99 -13.71 -5.40
N ASN A 14 -9.44 -14.23 -4.31
CA ASN A 14 -9.36 -13.54 -3.02
C ASN A 14 -7.92 -13.11 -2.69
N GLU A 15 -7.00 -13.19 -3.65
CA GLU A 15 -5.63 -12.74 -3.47
C GLU A 15 -5.58 -11.22 -3.30
N ILE A 16 -4.61 -10.77 -2.52
CA ILE A 16 -4.40 -9.35 -2.31
C ILE A 16 -3.81 -8.78 -3.59
N MET A 17 -4.51 -7.90 -4.28
CA MET A 17 -3.98 -7.18 -5.43
C MET A 17 -4.01 -5.67 -5.20
N SER A 18 -3.08 -4.98 -5.81
CA SER A 18 -2.94 -3.52 -5.82
C SER A 18 -2.98 -3.00 -7.25
N HIS A 19 -3.36 -1.74 -7.42
CA HIS A 19 -3.16 -1.03 -8.69
C HIS A 19 -1.68 -1.00 -9.11
N LEU A 20 -0.76 -1.04 -8.13
CA LEU A 20 0.69 -1.07 -8.36
C LEU A 20 1.14 -2.34 -9.10
N ASP A 21 0.37 -3.43 -9.02
CA ASP A 21 0.71 -4.72 -9.63
C ASP A 21 0.55 -4.72 -11.16
N TRP A 22 -0.20 -3.78 -11.72
CA TRP A 22 -0.49 -3.78 -13.15
C TRP A 22 0.72 -3.49 -14.02
N VAL A 23 1.63 -2.59 -13.60
CA VAL A 23 2.83 -2.29 -14.38
C VAL A 23 3.69 -3.56 -14.58
N PRO A 24 4.18 -4.25 -13.53
CA PRO A 24 4.96 -5.46 -13.73
C PRO A 24 4.18 -6.59 -14.40
N THR A 25 2.87 -6.71 -14.14
CA THR A 25 2.03 -7.74 -14.78
C THR A 25 1.85 -7.53 -16.28
N LEU A 26 1.60 -6.29 -16.72
CA LEU A 26 1.41 -5.97 -18.13
C LEU A 26 2.72 -6.01 -18.91
N MET A 27 3.84 -5.65 -18.28
CA MET A 27 5.16 -5.79 -18.89
C MET A 27 5.52 -7.27 -19.10
N ALA A 28 5.25 -8.13 -18.10
CA ALA A 28 5.40 -9.57 -18.27
C ALA A 28 4.55 -10.11 -19.44
N ALA A 29 3.31 -9.63 -19.57
CA ALA A 29 2.43 -9.99 -20.67
C ALA A 29 2.95 -9.49 -22.04
N ALA A 30 3.72 -8.40 -22.06
CA ALA A 30 4.39 -7.88 -23.24
C ALA A 30 5.74 -8.57 -23.54
N GLY A 31 6.13 -9.56 -22.75
CA GLY A 31 7.39 -10.31 -22.91
C GLY A 31 8.57 -9.78 -22.10
N ASP A 32 8.34 -8.87 -21.13
CA ASP A 32 9.35 -8.30 -20.25
C ASP A 32 8.99 -8.54 -18.77
N PRO A 33 9.24 -9.74 -18.24
CA PRO A 33 8.92 -10.10 -16.85
C PRO A 33 9.89 -9.47 -15.84
N ASP A 34 11.04 -8.98 -16.28
CA ASP A 34 12.16 -8.57 -15.43
C ASP A 34 12.24 -7.05 -15.24
N ILE A 35 11.32 -6.27 -15.84
CA ILE A 35 11.25 -4.80 -15.76
C ILE A 35 11.44 -4.24 -14.34
N LYS A 36 10.95 -4.95 -13.32
CA LYS A 36 11.09 -4.52 -11.93
C LYS A 36 12.54 -4.55 -11.47
N ALA A 37 13.30 -5.60 -11.81
CA ALA A 37 14.71 -5.70 -11.50
C ALA A 37 15.51 -4.67 -12.32
N ASP A 38 15.23 -4.56 -13.61
CA ASP A 38 15.88 -3.60 -14.51
C ASP A 38 15.74 -2.15 -14.02
N LEU A 39 14.57 -1.78 -13.49
CA LEU A 39 14.33 -0.43 -12.97
C LEU A 39 15.10 -0.14 -11.67
N LEU A 40 15.50 -1.17 -10.90
CA LEU A 40 16.35 -0.97 -9.72
C LEU A 40 17.77 -0.57 -10.13
N ASP A 41 18.29 -1.15 -11.21
CA ASP A 41 19.65 -0.88 -11.70
C ASP A 41 19.70 0.33 -12.65
N GLY A 42 18.57 0.66 -13.29
CA GLY A 42 18.42 1.77 -14.22
C GLY A 42 18.05 1.28 -15.62
N HIS A 43 16.82 1.57 -16.04
CA HIS A 43 16.27 1.11 -17.32
C HIS A 43 15.97 2.29 -18.25
N ARG A 44 16.30 2.17 -19.55
CA ARG A 44 16.07 3.23 -20.55
C ARG A 44 14.73 3.03 -21.27
N ALA A 45 13.80 3.96 -21.08
CA ALA A 45 12.50 3.97 -21.76
C ALA A 45 12.14 5.38 -22.26
N GLY A 46 11.61 5.49 -23.48
CA GLY A 46 11.15 6.77 -24.03
C GLY A 46 12.19 7.89 -24.04
N GLY A 47 13.47 7.56 -24.31
CA GLY A 47 14.58 8.51 -24.33
C GLY A 47 15.13 8.93 -22.96
N LYS A 48 14.55 8.45 -21.85
CA LYS A 48 15.00 8.73 -20.48
C LYS A 48 15.48 7.46 -19.78
N THR A 49 16.36 7.61 -18.80
CA THR A 49 16.76 6.52 -17.89
C THR A 49 15.98 6.65 -16.59
N TYR A 50 15.37 5.55 -16.14
CA TYR A 50 14.61 5.46 -14.91
C TYR A 50 15.33 4.51 -13.94
N LYS A 51 15.74 5.02 -12.78
CA LYS A 51 16.15 4.22 -11.63
C LYS A 51 15.06 4.35 -10.56
N VAL A 52 14.17 3.38 -10.45
CA VAL A 52 12.98 3.43 -9.58
C VAL A 52 12.65 2.07 -8.97
N HIS A 53 12.09 2.09 -7.77
CA HIS A 53 11.57 0.90 -7.11
C HIS A 53 10.08 0.76 -7.40
N LEU A 54 9.68 -0.28 -8.15
CA LEU A 54 8.26 -0.61 -8.31
C LEU A 54 7.79 -1.47 -7.12
N ASP A 55 6.75 -1.02 -6.42
CA ASP A 55 6.16 -1.78 -5.30
C ASP A 55 5.12 -2.83 -5.74
N GLY A 56 4.85 -2.90 -7.04
CA GLY A 56 4.03 -3.93 -7.68
C GLY A 56 4.72 -5.29 -7.74
N TYR A 57 3.92 -6.34 -7.92
CA TYR A 57 4.34 -7.70 -8.21
C TYR A 57 3.75 -8.17 -9.54
N ASN A 58 4.46 -9.04 -10.25
CA ASN A 58 3.96 -9.67 -11.46
C ASN A 58 2.92 -10.75 -11.08
N PHE A 59 1.65 -10.48 -11.38
CA PHE A 59 0.54 -11.41 -11.15
C PHE A 59 0.25 -12.32 -12.34
N LEU A 60 0.96 -12.19 -13.46
CA LEU A 60 0.64 -12.93 -14.68
C LEU A 60 0.60 -14.46 -14.44
N PRO A 61 1.59 -15.10 -13.78
CA PRO A 61 1.55 -16.54 -13.52
C PRO A 61 0.35 -16.96 -12.66
N TYR A 62 -0.09 -16.11 -11.75
CA TYR A 62 -1.28 -16.38 -10.93
C TYR A 62 -2.56 -16.28 -11.77
N LEU A 63 -2.64 -15.25 -12.62
CA LEU A 63 -3.81 -14.96 -13.44
C LEU A 63 -4.02 -16.01 -14.54
N THR A 64 -2.93 -16.56 -15.10
CA THR A 64 -2.94 -17.65 -16.11
C THR A 64 -3.08 -19.03 -15.49
N GLY A 65 -3.05 -19.14 -14.15
CA GLY A 65 -3.22 -20.40 -13.43
C GLY A 65 -1.96 -21.27 -13.38
N GLU A 66 -0.79 -20.73 -13.72
CA GLU A 66 0.51 -21.40 -13.55
C GLU A 66 0.87 -21.59 -12.08
N VAL A 67 0.45 -20.65 -11.21
CA VAL A 67 0.60 -20.75 -9.75
C VAL A 67 -0.72 -20.55 -9.03
N GLN A 68 -0.87 -21.19 -7.87
CA GLN A 68 -2.11 -21.15 -7.08
C GLN A 68 -2.22 -19.94 -6.16
N GLU A 69 -1.09 -19.32 -5.80
CA GLU A 69 -1.05 -18.18 -4.87
C GLU A 69 -0.57 -16.92 -5.55
N GLY A 70 -1.15 -15.79 -5.16
CA GLY A 70 -0.69 -14.47 -5.56
C GLY A 70 0.61 -14.09 -4.86
N PRO A 71 1.51 -13.35 -5.54
CA PRO A 71 2.81 -12.97 -4.97
C PRO A 71 2.71 -11.93 -3.85
N ARG A 72 1.62 -11.15 -3.78
CA ARG A 72 1.49 -10.05 -2.81
C ARG A 72 0.96 -10.57 -1.47
N LYS A 73 1.78 -10.40 -0.43
CA LYS A 73 1.37 -10.57 0.97
C LYS A 73 1.35 -9.24 1.74
N LEU A 74 2.10 -8.25 1.26
CA LEU A 74 2.29 -6.95 1.92
C LEU A 74 1.61 -5.81 1.15
N PHE A 75 1.02 -4.87 1.88
CA PHE A 75 0.45 -3.65 1.32
C PHE A 75 0.58 -2.47 2.30
N PHE A 76 1.07 -1.34 1.82
CA PHE A 76 1.17 -0.10 2.58
C PHE A 76 0.06 0.86 2.15
N TYR A 77 -0.69 1.38 3.12
CA TYR A 77 -1.75 2.36 2.90
C TYR A 77 -1.20 3.75 3.12
N ALA A 78 -1.20 4.58 2.08
CA ALA A 78 -0.85 5.99 2.17
C ALA A 78 -2.10 6.87 2.02
N SER A 79 -2.12 8.04 2.68
CA SER A 79 -3.09 9.09 2.40
C SER A 79 -2.81 9.75 1.04
N ASP A 80 -3.76 10.57 0.61
CA ASP A 80 -3.61 11.50 -0.52
C ASP A 80 -2.48 12.53 -0.30
N ASP A 81 -2.24 12.93 0.94
CA ASP A 81 -1.11 13.79 1.34
C ASP A 81 0.23 13.01 1.49
N GLY A 82 0.22 11.68 1.30
CA GLY A 82 1.41 10.83 1.32
C GLY A 82 1.81 10.28 2.70
N ASP A 83 0.98 10.45 3.73
CA ASP A 83 1.22 9.89 5.06
C ASP A 83 0.99 8.39 5.08
N LEU A 84 1.89 7.64 5.73
CA LEU A 84 1.69 6.20 5.91
C LEU A 84 0.66 5.93 7.02
N LEU A 85 -0.56 5.54 6.61
CA LEU A 85 -1.69 5.33 7.51
C LEU A 85 -1.70 3.93 8.13
N ALA A 86 -1.33 2.90 7.36
CA ALA A 86 -1.41 1.51 7.79
C ALA A 86 -0.49 0.60 6.99
N VAL A 87 -0.23 -0.59 7.54
CA VAL A 87 0.40 -1.72 6.82
C VAL A 87 -0.49 -2.95 6.94
N ARG A 88 -0.61 -3.71 5.85
CA ARG A 88 -1.27 -5.00 5.81
C ARG A 88 -0.27 -6.11 5.48
N ASP A 89 -0.23 -7.12 6.32
CA ASP A 89 0.54 -8.36 6.17
C ASP A 89 -0.42 -9.56 6.19
N GLY A 90 -0.68 -10.11 5.01
CA GLY A 90 -1.72 -11.12 4.79
C GLY A 90 -3.09 -10.62 5.24
N ASP A 91 -3.69 -11.33 6.19
CA ASP A 91 -4.98 -10.95 6.76
C ASP A 91 -4.88 -9.83 7.80
N TRP A 92 -3.68 -9.51 8.29
CA TRP A 92 -3.51 -8.58 9.41
C TRP A 92 -3.27 -7.17 8.90
N LYS A 93 -3.99 -6.19 9.46
CA LYS A 93 -3.78 -4.76 9.20
C LYS A 93 -3.42 -4.07 10.50
N LEU A 94 -2.34 -3.29 10.49
CA LEU A 94 -1.95 -2.39 11.57
C LEU A 94 -2.23 -0.97 11.11
N VAL A 95 -3.00 -0.22 11.89
CA VAL A 95 -3.42 1.15 11.59
C VAL A 95 -2.71 2.09 12.54
N PHE A 96 -1.94 3.03 12.00
CA PHE A 96 -1.17 4.04 12.74
C PHE A 96 -1.92 5.37 12.84
N ALA A 97 -2.75 5.67 11.85
CA ALA A 97 -3.61 6.85 11.84
C ALA A 97 -5.00 6.51 11.28
N GLU A 98 -6.03 7.12 11.84
CA GLU A 98 -7.42 6.81 11.49
C GLU A 98 -8.23 8.05 11.11
N GLN A 99 -9.21 7.88 10.22
CA GLN A 99 -10.21 8.91 9.94
C GLN A 99 -11.42 8.69 10.86
N ARG A 100 -11.74 9.67 11.70
CA ARG A 100 -12.88 9.61 12.64
C ARG A 100 -14.12 10.33 12.12
N ALA A 101 -13.96 11.20 11.14
CA ALA A 101 -15.07 11.89 10.51
C ALA A 101 -15.85 10.95 9.59
N ASN A 102 -17.05 11.40 9.21
CA ASN A 102 -17.98 10.61 8.41
C ASN A 102 -18.52 11.42 7.23
N ARG A 103 -18.96 10.73 6.19
CA ARG A 103 -19.54 11.35 4.98
C ARG A 103 -18.57 12.35 4.37
N PHE A 104 -18.99 13.59 4.11
CA PHE A 104 -18.16 14.59 3.47
C PHE A 104 -17.08 15.17 4.41
N ASP A 105 -17.25 15.04 5.72
CA ASP A 105 -16.31 15.60 6.68
C ASP A 105 -14.96 14.86 6.69
N VAL A 106 -14.88 13.67 6.07
CA VAL A 106 -13.61 12.96 5.84
C VAL A 106 -12.59 13.76 5.01
N TRP A 107 -13.06 14.75 4.24
CA TRP A 107 -12.23 15.67 3.46
C TRP A 107 -11.87 16.95 4.21
N ARG A 108 -12.50 17.20 5.36
CA ARG A 108 -12.29 18.41 6.18
C ARG A 108 -11.44 18.11 7.40
N ASP A 109 -11.68 16.94 8.00
CA ASP A 109 -11.09 16.56 9.26
C ASP A 109 -9.82 15.74 9.04
N PRO A 110 -8.76 16.02 9.80
CA PRO A 110 -7.49 15.33 9.65
C PRO A 110 -7.56 13.88 10.12
N PHE A 111 -6.63 13.06 9.64
CA PHE A 111 -6.34 11.78 10.27
C PHE A 111 -5.84 11.98 11.70
N VAL A 112 -6.32 11.14 12.62
CA VAL A 112 -5.87 11.11 14.01
C VAL A 112 -4.75 10.10 14.15
N GLN A 113 -3.55 10.59 14.48
CA GLN A 113 -2.38 9.77 14.77
C GLN A 113 -2.57 9.01 16.09
N LEU A 114 -2.32 7.71 16.08
CA LEU A 114 -2.50 6.83 17.22
C LEU A 114 -1.19 6.63 17.98
N ARG A 115 -1.26 6.62 19.31
CA ARG A 115 -0.10 6.33 20.18
C ARG A 115 0.33 4.87 20.11
N ILE A 116 -0.63 3.97 19.92
CA ILE A 116 -0.44 2.54 19.69
C ILE A 116 -1.31 2.16 18.50
N PRO A 117 -0.86 1.26 17.61
CA PRO A 117 -1.63 0.96 16.42
C PRO A 117 -2.88 0.16 16.77
N LYS A 118 -3.97 0.43 16.07
CA LYS A 118 -5.08 -0.54 16.00
C LYS A 118 -4.63 -1.72 15.16
N ILE A 119 -5.17 -2.90 15.46
CA ILE A 119 -4.93 -4.09 14.64
C ILE A 119 -6.26 -4.72 14.26
N PHE A 120 -6.33 -5.24 13.04
CA PHE A 120 -7.50 -5.93 12.51
C PHE A 120 -7.06 -7.20 11.79
N ASN A 121 -7.94 -8.19 11.77
CA ASN A 121 -7.83 -9.31 10.84
C ASN A 121 -8.93 -9.12 9.78
N LEU A 122 -8.56 -8.69 8.57
CA LEU A 122 -9.49 -8.34 7.51
C LEU A 122 -10.28 -9.53 6.94
N ARG A 123 -9.82 -10.76 7.18
CA ARG A 123 -10.59 -11.96 6.83
C ARG A 123 -11.73 -12.23 7.81
N GLN A 124 -11.53 -11.87 9.08
CA GLN A 124 -12.51 -12.02 10.15
C GLN A 124 -13.41 -10.79 10.31
N ASP A 125 -12.85 -9.60 10.07
CA ASP A 125 -13.49 -8.29 10.19
C ASP A 125 -13.16 -7.42 8.97
N PRO A 126 -13.77 -7.70 7.79
CA PRO A 126 -13.47 -7.00 6.54
C PRO A 126 -13.93 -5.53 6.55
N PHE A 127 -14.79 -5.15 7.50
CA PHE A 127 -15.30 -3.78 7.63
C PHE A 127 -14.62 -2.98 8.73
N GLU A 128 -13.64 -3.58 9.43
CA GLU A 128 -12.87 -2.94 10.49
C GLU A 128 -13.78 -2.31 11.56
N ARG A 129 -14.79 -3.06 12.02
CA ARG A 129 -15.80 -2.57 12.98
C ARG A 129 -15.62 -3.10 14.38
N ALA A 130 -14.72 -4.06 14.59
CA ALA A 130 -14.59 -4.69 15.90
C ALA A 130 -14.23 -3.69 16.99
N ASP A 131 -13.45 -2.66 16.69
CA ASP A 131 -13.04 -1.63 17.65
C ASP A 131 -14.19 -0.75 18.17
N THR A 132 -15.26 -0.57 17.39
CA THR A 132 -16.47 0.17 17.82
C THR A 132 -17.60 -0.75 18.28
N ASP A 133 -17.75 -1.91 17.65
CA ASP A 133 -18.97 -2.73 17.76
C ASP A 133 -18.77 -3.96 18.67
N SER A 134 -17.53 -4.30 19.02
CA SER A 134 -17.23 -5.47 19.87
C SER A 134 -16.96 -5.09 21.32
N ASN A 135 -17.63 -5.79 22.23
CA ASN A 135 -17.33 -5.73 23.67
C ASN A 135 -15.96 -6.35 24.04
N MET A 136 -15.28 -7.01 23.10
CA MET A 136 -14.08 -7.81 23.37
C MET A 136 -12.85 -7.39 22.56
N TYR A 137 -12.93 -6.31 21.76
CA TYR A 137 -11.85 -5.90 20.87
C TYR A 137 -10.55 -5.66 21.62
N ASN A 138 -10.54 -4.84 22.66
CA ASN A 138 -9.31 -4.51 23.39
C ASN A 138 -8.65 -5.75 24.01
N ARG A 139 -9.45 -6.67 24.57
CA ARG A 139 -8.94 -7.93 25.11
C ARG A 139 -8.36 -8.85 24.03
N TRP A 140 -8.95 -8.84 22.84
CA TRP A 140 -8.41 -9.57 21.68
C TRP A 140 -7.13 -8.89 21.18
N TRP A 141 -7.12 -7.56 21.08
CA TRP A 141 -5.99 -6.74 20.66
C TRP A 141 -4.77 -7.00 21.56
N ASP A 142 -4.93 -6.99 22.89
CA ASP A 142 -3.85 -7.24 23.86
C ASP A 142 -3.15 -8.59 23.62
N LYS A 143 -3.92 -9.61 23.21
CA LYS A 143 -3.39 -10.96 22.94
C LYS A 143 -2.67 -11.06 21.60
N LYS A 144 -2.93 -10.15 20.66
CA LYS A 144 -2.43 -10.22 19.28
C LYS A 144 -1.34 -9.21 19.00
N ILE A 145 -1.33 -8.07 19.69
CA ILE A 145 -0.41 -6.97 19.39
C ILE A 145 1.06 -7.38 19.49
N ALA A 146 1.47 -8.20 20.46
CA ALA A 146 2.86 -8.64 20.55
C ALA A 146 3.29 -9.45 19.30
N ALA A 147 2.41 -10.34 18.83
CA ALA A 147 2.69 -11.22 17.69
C ALA A 147 2.57 -10.52 16.32
N ARG A 148 1.85 -9.39 16.23
CA ARG A 148 1.54 -8.71 14.96
C ARG A 148 2.15 -7.32 14.85
N GLY A 149 2.21 -6.59 15.97
CA GLY A 149 2.77 -5.25 16.09
C GLY A 149 4.26 -5.19 15.77
N ILE A 150 5.07 -6.06 16.38
CA ILE A 150 6.54 -6.06 16.18
C ILE A 150 6.89 -6.39 14.71
N PRO A 151 6.37 -7.47 14.09
CA PRO A 151 6.63 -7.73 12.67
C PRO A 151 6.16 -6.57 11.77
N GLY A 152 4.98 -6.01 12.03
CA GLY A 152 4.47 -4.87 11.26
C GLY A 152 5.38 -3.63 11.35
N ALA A 153 5.91 -3.32 12.53
CA ALA A 153 6.86 -2.22 12.71
C ALA A 153 8.18 -2.47 11.96
N ILE A 154 8.66 -3.72 11.91
CA ILE A 154 9.84 -4.10 11.12
C ILE A 154 9.58 -3.89 9.63
N LEU A 155 8.41 -4.31 9.12
CA LEU A 155 8.03 -4.13 7.73
C LEU A 155 7.96 -2.65 7.35
N VAL A 156 7.38 -1.80 8.20
CA VAL A 156 7.37 -0.34 8.01
C VAL A 156 8.78 0.21 7.98
N ARG A 157 9.66 -0.21 8.90
CA ARG A 157 11.06 0.24 8.92
C ARG A 157 11.81 -0.15 7.64
N GLN A 158 11.60 -1.37 7.13
CA GLN A 158 12.20 -1.84 5.88
C GLN A 158 11.71 -1.02 4.69
N PHE A 159 10.41 -0.72 4.63
CA PHE A 159 9.84 0.14 3.61
C PHE A 159 10.42 1.56 3.66
N LEU A 160 10.47 2.19 4.84
CA LEU A 160 11.06 3.52 4.99
C LEU A 160 12.56 3.54 4.67
N ALA A 161 13.27 2.45 4.90
CA ALA A 161 14.69 2.34 4.56
C ALA A 161 14.93 2.36 3.04
N SER A 162 13.98 1.87 2.23
CA SER A 162 14.14 1.88 0.76
C SER A 162 14.21 3.31 0.20
N PHE A 163 13.58 4.28 0.87
CA PHE A 163 13.60 5.69 0.47
C PHE A 163 14.99 6.34 0.55
N GLN A 164 15.96 5.73 1.24
CA GLN A 164 17.34 6.21 1.22
C GLN A 164 17.96 6.03 -0.17
N GLU A 165 17.65 4.93 -0.85
CA GLU A 165 18.12 4.67 -2.21
C GLU A 165 17.13 5.16 -3.27
N PHE A 166 15.83 5.04 -2.99
CA PHE A 166 14.75 5.37 -3.91
C PHE A 166 13.80 6.40 -3.30
N PRO A 167 14.21 7.68 -3.19
CA PRO A 167 13.38 8.71 -2.58
C PRO A 167 12.08 8.94 -3.38
N PRO A 168 11.00 9.41 -2.73
CA PRO A 168 9.76 9.77 -3.42
C PRO A 168 10.00 10.72 -4.59
N ARG A 169 9.55 10.34 -5.78
CA ARG A 169 9.79 11.11 -7.01
C ARG A 169 8.83 12.26 -7.23
N GLN A 170 7.65 12.17 -6.63
CA GLN A 170 6.61 13.17 -6.72
C GLN A 170 6.26 13.61 -5.31
N ARG A 171 6.37 14.91 -5.06
CA ARG A 171 5.83 15.50 -3.84
C ARG A 171 4.30 15.34 -3.88
N PRO A 172 3.67 14.79 -2.83
CA PRO A 172 2.22 14.74 -2.73
C PRO A 172 1.63 16.14 -2.90
N ALA A 173 0.48 16.22 -3.57
CA ALA A 173 -0.31 17.44 -3.53
C ALA A 173 -0.81 17.65 -2.09
N SER A 174 -1.00 18.90 -1.69
CA SER A 174 -1.63 19.23 -0.41
C SER A 174 -2.91 20.00 -0.69
N PHE A 175 -3.96 19.66 0.03
CA PHE A 175 -5.21 20.42 0.04
C PHE A 175 -5.20 21.56 1.07
N THR A 176 -4.10 21.71 1.82
CA THR A 176 -3.92 22.78 2.80
C THR A 176 -3.04 23.91 2.27
N ILE A 177 -2.94 25.01 3.02
CA ILE A 177 -2.15 26.20 2.62
C ILE A 177 -0.64 26.03 2.86
N ASP A 178 -0.19 24.91 3.43
CA ASP A 178 1.20 24.68 3.82
C ASP A 178 2.19 24.86 2.64
N GLN A 179 1.88 24.31 1.47
CA GLN A 179 2.73 24.40 0.28
C GLN A 179 2.74 25.80 -0.34
N GLU A 180 1.64 26.56 -0.23
CA GLU A 180 1.60 27.98 -0.63
C GLU A 180 2.43 28.84 0.34
N MET A 181 2.30 28.58 1.65
CA MET A 181 3.06 29.27 2.68
C MET A 181 4.56 28.99 2.59
N GLU A 182 4.96 27.76 2.25
CA GLU A 182 6.36 27.39 2.02
C GLU A 182 6.94 28.16 0.82
N ARG A 183 6.23 28.16 -0.33
CA ARG A 183 6.65 28.93 -1.52
C ARG A 183 6.80 30.41 -1.23
N PHE A 184 5.87 31.00 -0.47
CA PHE A 184 5.97 32.41 -0.07
C PHE A 184 7.21 32.67 0.81
N ARG A 185 7.52 31.77 1.75
CA ARG A 185 8.70 31.89 2.62
C ARG A 185 10.02 31.71 1.85
N GLU A 186 10.04 30.83 0.86
CA GLU A 186 11.21 30.59 0.01
C GLU A 186 11.47 31.75 -0.96
N GLY A 187 10.41 32.32 -1.56
CA GLY A 187 10.53 33.49 -2.46
C GLY A 187 10.80 34.82 -1.74
N ALA A 188 10.69 34.86 -0.41
CA ALA A 188 11.05 36.01 0.41
C ALA A 188 12.55 36.03 0.83
N ARG A 189 13.34 35.05 0.37
CA ARG A 189 14.81 34.99 0.51
C ARG A 189 15.50 35.35 -0.80
#